data_AF-A0A0C3B5U5-F1
#
_entry.id   AF-A0A0C3B5U5-F1
#
_cell.length_a   1.000
_cell.length_b   1.000
_cell.length_c   1.000
_cell.angle_alpha   90.00
_cell.angle_beta   90.00
_cell.angle_gamma   90.00
#
_symmetry.space_group_name_H-M   'P 1'
#
loop_
_entity.id
_entity.type
_entity.pdbx_description
1 polymer ?
#
loop_
_entity_poly.entity_id
_entity_poly.type
_entity_poly.pdbx_seq_one_letter_code
_entity_poly.pdbx_strand_id
1 'polypeptide(L)'
;VPPETISVSDGTTSLKNVLKLVEKRGERIFVGVDEYDAPANTVLFREQFDRYQDVADFFNTSFFAIMKQATCTVVDKYWVTGVLPVFRDGVTPLNATTIISDKPGYNALCGLTDTEVRDIAQVYLNSTPQKLEDVLVQLKRWYNGYLFYAREKGPSVESLYNPQLVFSHLRGVAHDEVEILPLEEINAVHSSSVLEAIPDTGDASLLKSYLNIVQNKIKSSVAHQFGAVEVRQRDKNPPTTWALLYYLGILTHDEDGSHLKCPNMTMTNVITRRFSKFLNKEPQLTSECEAAYSGLLNGQIGPLVELLEHFFGDQPARAVKDCNESALRTGSIGKWSFYVP
;
A
#
# COMPACT_ATOMS: atom_id res chain seq x y z
N VAL A 1 23.53 10.70 30.66
CA VAL A 1 23.60 9.23 30.74
C VAL A 1 25.02 8.84 31.13
N PRO A 2 25.27 7.98 32.13
CA PRO A 2 26.63 7.55 32.48
C PRO A 2 27.35 7.01 31.24
N PRO A 3 28.65 7.30 31.04
CA PRO A 3 29.40 6.92 29.83
C PRO A 3 29.32 5.44 29.48
N GLU A 4 29.11 4.57 30.48
CA GLU A 4 29.05 3.11 30.36
C GLU A 4 27.68 2.56 29.90
N THR A 5 26.67 3.41 29.74
CA THR A 5 25.30 2.94 29.45
C THR A 5 25.11 2.61 27.97
N ILE A 6 25.78 3.34 27.07
CA ILE A 6 25.64 3.16 25.62
C ILE A 6 26.91 2.51 25.08
N SER A 7 26.75 1.32 24.48
CA SER A 7 27.78 0.64 23.71
C SER A 7 27.62 0.98 22.23
N VAL A 8 28.58 1.71 21.67
CA VAL A 8 28.54 2.18 20.27
C VAL A 8 28.52 1.03 19.26
N SER A 9 29.10 -0.11 19.60
CA SER A 9 29.18 -1.30 18.75
C SER A 9 28.08 -2.34 19.00
N ASP A 10 27.25 -2.15 20.03
CA ASP A 10 26.25 -3.14 20.43
C ASP A 10 24.96 -2.48 20.95
N GLY A 11 23.98 -2.39 20.06
CA GLY A 11 22.65 -1.88 20.37
C GLY A 11 21.90 -2.73 21.41
N THR A 12 22.12 -4.04 21.44
CA THR A 12 21.49 -4.97 22.39
C THR A 12 21.95 -4.69 23.81
N THR A 13 23.26 -4.54 23.99
CA THR A 13 23.85 -4.18 25.28
C THR A 13 23.40 -2.79 25.71
N SER A 14 23.38 -1.82 24.79
CA SER A 14 22.87 -0.48 25.05
C SER A 14 21.42 -0.49 25.56
N LEU A 15 20.54 -1.24 24.88
CA LEU A 15 19.15 -1.39 25.30
C LEU A 15 19.03 -1.97 26.72
N LYS A 16 19.73 -3.07 27.00
CA LYS A 16 19.73 -3.69 28.34
C LYS A 16 20.21 -2.72 29.42
N ASN A 17 21.23 -1.94 29.13
CA ASN A 17 21.79 -0.97 30.07
C ASN A 17 20.82 0.19 30.34
N VAL A 18 20.16 0.70 29.30
CA VAL A 18 19.12 1.73 29.45
C VAL A 18 17.96 1.22 30.32
N LEU A 19 17.46 0.00 30.05
CA LEU A 19 16.38 -0.60 30.84
C LEU A 19 16.77 -0.79 32.32
N LYS A 20 17.99 -1.28 32.59
CA LYS A 20 18.52 -1.38 33.96
C LYS A 20 18.66 -0.02 34.64
N LEU A 21 19.02 1.02 33.90
CA LEU A 21 19.13 2.37 34.45
C LEU A 21 17.77 2.92 34.86
N VAL A 22 16.73 2.69 34.04
CA VAL A 22 15.34 3.04 34.35
C VAL A 22 14.88 2.30 35.60
N GLU A 23 15.15 1.00 35.68
CA GLU A 23 14.82 0.16 36.84
C GLU A 23 15.48 0.68 38.13
N LYS A 24 16.79 0.96 38.07
CA LYS A 24 17.55 1.51 39.21
C LYS A 24 17.03 2.85 39.70
N ARG A 25 16.42 3.63 38.81
CA ARG A 25 15.82 4.92 39.16
C ARG A 25 14.39 4.78 39.68
N GLY A 26 13.81 3.57 39.66
CA GLY A 26 12.42 3.34 40.04
C GLY A 26 11.42 3.97 39.07
N GLU A 27 11.85 4.29 37.85
CA GLU A 27 11.05 4.96 36.83
C GLU A 27 10.42 3.93 35.89
N ARG A 28 9.48 4.40 35.07
CA ARG A 28 8.88 3.62 33.99
C ARG A 28 8.85 4.39 32.69
N ILE A 29 8.85 3.67 31.56
CA ILE A 29 8.96 4.26 30.23
C ILE A 29 7.89 3.72 29.27
N PHE A 30 7.52 4.59 28.33
CA PHE A 30 6.83 4.23 27.10
C PHE A 30 7.87 4.02 25.99
N VAL A 31 7.77 2.92 25.23
CA VAL A 31 8.68 2.63 24.13
C VAL A 31 7.90 2.56 22.82
N GLY A 32 8.26 3.44 21.88
CA GLY A 32 7.79 3.43 20.50
C GLY A 32 8.89 2.91 19.58
N VAL A 33 8.56 2.03 18.63
CA VAL A 33 9.46 1.54 17.60
C VAL A 33 8.83 1.78 16.25
N ASP A 34 9.45 2.64 15.46
CA ASP A 34 9.02 2.87 14.09
C ASP A 34 9.63 1.84 13.13
N GLU A 35 8.89 1.52 12.08
CA GLU A 35 9.26 0.57 11.02
C GLU A 35 9.91 -0.73 11.52
N TYR A 36 9.26 -1.39 12.49
CA TYR A 36 9.81 -2.58 13.16
C TYR A 36 10.13 -3.73 12.17
N ASP A 37 9.50 -3.73 10.99
CA ASP A 37 9.60 -4.72 9.93
C ASP A 37 10.57 -4.33 8.80
N ALA A 38 11.12 -3.11 8.79
CA ALA A 38 12.04 -2.64 7.74
C ALA A 38 13.24 -3.58 7.48
N PRO A 39 13.93 -4.14 8.51
CA PRO A 39 15.03 -5.07 8.29
C PRO A 39 14.61 -6.32 7.51
N ALA A 40 13.40 -6.82 7.80
CA ALA A 40 12.85 -8.02 7.21
C ALA A 40 12.38 -7.77 5.78
N ASN A 41 11.68 -6.66 5.56
CA ASN A 41 11.18 -6.28 4.23
C ASN A 41 12.34 -6.09 3.24
N THR A 42 13.47 -5.53 3.72
CA THR A 42 14.68 -5.36 2.91
C THR A 42 15.22 -6.68 2.35
N VAL A 43 15.19 -7.77 3.14
CA VAL A 43 15.68 -9.09 2.69
C VAL A 43 14.59 -9.91 2.00
N LEU A 44 13.32 -9.67 2.32
CA LEU A 44 12.16 -10.38 1.78
C LEU A 44 11.97 -10.14 0.28
N PHE A 45 12.18 -8.91 -0.18
CA PHE A 45 11.96 -8.51 -1.58
C PHE A 45 13.23 -8.46 -2.44
N ARG A 46 14.39 -8.85 -1.88
CA ARG A 46 15.67 -8.92 -2.59
C ARG A 46 16.10 -10.37 -2.79
N GLU A 47 17.13 -10.58 -3.61
CA GLU A 47 17.74 -11.91 -3.81
C GLU A 47 18.44 -12.50 -2.56
N GLN A 48 18.28 -11.88 -1.39
CA GLN A 48 18.89 -12.29 -0.13
C GLN A 48 17.89 -13.00 0.81
N PHE A 49 16.83 -13.61 0.25
CA PHE A 49 15.79 -14.29 1.02
C PHE A 49 16.37 -15.34 2.00
N ASP A 50 17.46 -16.01 1.63
CA ASP A 50 18.11 -17.01 2.48
C ASP A 50 18.62 -16.44 3.82
N ARG A 51 18.79 -15.11 3.92
CA ARG A 51 19.17 -14.40 5.15
C ARG A 51 17.96 -13.97 6.00
N TYR A 52 16.74 -14.17 5.51
CA TYR A 52 15.52 -13.73 6.21
C TYR A 52 15.45 -14.32 7.64
N GLN A 53 15.71 -15.63 7.75
CA GLN A 53 15.66 -16.33 9.04
C GLN A 53 16.70 -15.78 10.02
N ASP A 54 17.94 -15.55 9.56
CA ASP A 54 18.99 -14.97 10.39
C ASP A 54 18.63 -13.58 10.93
N VAL A 55 18.02 -12.74 10.08
CA VAL A 55 17.55 -11.41 10.47
C VAL A 55 16.41 -11.51 11.49
N ALA A 56 15.43 -12.38 11.25
CA ALA A 56 14.32 -12.60 12.17
C ALA A 56 14.79 -13.11 13.54
N ASP A 57 15.67 -14.11 13.56
CA ASP A 57 16.22 -14.68 14.79
C ASP A 57 17.06 -13.67 15.57
N PHE A 58 17.84 -12.84 14.87
CA PHE A 58 18.60 -11.76 15.49
C PHE A 58 17.66 -10.79 16.22
N PHE A 59 16.66 -10.22 15.55
CA PHE A 59 15.75 -9.26 16.19
C PHE A 59 14.86 -9.90 17.26
N ASN A 60 14.44 -11.15 17.06
CA ASN A 60 13.66 -11.91 18.03
C ASN A 60 14.41 -12.00 19.37
N THR A 61 15.69 -12.39 19.34
CA THR A 61 16.51 -12.59 20.54
C THR A 61 17.13 -11.30 21.08
N SER A 62 17.60 -10.43 20.19
CA SER A 62 18.44 -9.26 20.51
C SER A 62 17.63 -7.98 20.74
N PHE A 63 16.33 -7.98 20.45
CA PHE A 63 15.48 -6.82 20.67
C PHE A 63 14.13 -7.21 21.30
N PHE A 64 13.30 -7.97 20.59
CA PHE A 64 11.91 -8.18 21.00
C PHE A 64 11.76 -9.05 22.25
N ALA A 65 12.59 -10.06 22.45
CA ALA A 65 12.59 -10.85 23.69
C ALA A 65 12.95 -9.99 24.92
N ILE A 66 13.92 -9.09 24.77
CA ILE A 66 14.33 -8.15 25.82
C ILE A 66 13.19 -7.18 26.11
N MET A 67 12.58 -6.61 25.07
CA MET A 67 11.44 -5.71 25.22
C MET A 67 10.26 -6.38 25.94
N LYS A 68 9.92 -7.61 25.55
CA LYS A 68 8.87 -8.40 26.22
C LYS A 68 9.18 -8.60 27.70
N GLN A 69 10.43 -8.97 28.05
CA GLN A 69 10.81 -9.09 29.46
C GLN A 69 10.69 -7.75 30.20
N ALA A 70 11.10 -6.65 29.56
CA ALA A 70 11.05 -5.32 30.13
C ALA A 70 9.62 -4.83 30.39
N THR A 71 8.61 -5.32 29.66
CA THR A 71 7.19 -5.02 29.96
C THR A 71 6.70 -5.57 31.29
N CYS A 72 7.42 -6.54 31.87
CA CYS A 72 7.13 -7.04 33.21
C CYS A 72 7.73 -6.18 34.33
N THR A 73 8.58 -5.19 34.01
CA THR A 73 9.31 -4.39 35.00
C THR A 73 9.21 -2.89 34.75
N VAL A 74 9.86 -2.38 33.71
CA VAL A 74 10.10 -0.95 33.50
C VAL A 74 9.36 -0.35 32.31
N VAL A 75 8.88 -1.16 31.38
CA VAL A 75 8.14 -0.69 30.21
C VAL A 75 6.64 -0.79 30.48
N ASP A 76 5.99 0.35 30.73
CA ASP A 76 4.53 0.38 30.95
C ASP A 76 3.74 0.11 29.66
N LYS A 77 4.29 0.57 28.52
CA LYS A 77 3.63 0.40 27.23
C LYS A 77 4.64 0.35 26.10
N TYR A 78 4.39 -0.59 25.19
CA TYR A 78 5.19 -0.86 24.02
C TYR A 78 4.33 -0.71 22.78
N TRP A 79 4.73 0.17 21.87
CA TRP A 79 4.02 0.48 20.64
C TRP A 79 4.97 0.35 19.46
N VAL A 80 4.51 -0.31 18.39
CA VAL A 80 5.29 -0.56 17.19
C VAL A 80 4.48 -0.22 15.95
N THR A 81 5.13 0.32 14.93
CA THR A 81 4.56 0.61 13.61
C THR A 81 5.35 -0.13 12.54
N GLY A 82 4.66 -0.58 11.51
CA GLY A 82 5.22 -1.35 10.40
C GLY A 82 4.17 -1.54 9.32
N VAL A 83 4.60 -2.05 8.17
CA VAL A 83 3.77 -2.14 6.97
C VAL A 83 3.24 -3.56 6.78
N LEU A 84 4.13 -4.56 6.81
CA LEU A 84 3.80 -5.95 6.51
C LEU A 84 3.70 -6.79 7.79
N PRO A 85 2.71 -7.69 7.89
CA PRO A 85 2.60 -8.62 9.02
C PRO A 85 3.63 -9.76 8.97
N VAL A 86 4.42 -9.86 7.89
CA VAL A 86 5.34 -10.98 7.61
C VAL A 86 6.35 -11.17 8.73
N PHE A 87 6.92 -10.07 9.21
CA PHE A 87 7.96 -10.14 10.24
C PHE A 87 7.43 -10.56 11.61
N ARG A 88 6.16 -10.26 11.88
CA ARG A 88 5.49 -10.67 13.12
C ARG A 88 5.42 -12.19 13.26
N ASP A 89 5.21 -12.91 12.16
CA ASP A 89 5.13 -14.38 12.16
C ASP A 89 6.45 -15.02 12.65
N GLY A 90 7.60 -14.47 12.25
CA GLY A 90 8.93 -14.92 12.67
C GLY A 90 9.38 -14.45 14.06
N VAL A 91 8.66 -13.53 14.70
CA VAL A 91 9.07 -12.88 15.95
C VAL A 91 8.03 -13.14 17.05
N THR A 92 8.21 -14.25 17.77
CA THR A 92 7.25 -14.75 18.77
C THR A 92 6.80 -13.71 19.82
N PRO A 93 7.68 -12.82 20.35
CA PRO A 93 7.24 -11.79 21.30
C PRO A 93 6.17 -10.85 20.75
N LEU A 94 6.17 -10.60 19.43
CA LEU A 94 5.17 -9.74 18.80
C LEU A 94 3.77 -10.35 18.78
N ASN A 95 3.64 -11.69 18.91
CA ASN A 95 2.33 -12.34 19.02
C ASN A 95 1.53 -11.91 20.26
N ALA A 96 2.22 -11.42 21.31
CA ALA A 96 1.57 -10.88 22.50
C ALA A 96 1.05 -9.43 22.33
N THR A 97 1.39 -8.76 21.22
CA THR A 97 0.91 -7.40 20.95
C THR A 97 -0.49 -7.41 20.37
N THR A 98 -1.24 -6.33 20.55
CA THR A 98 -2.58 -6.16 19.96
C THR A 98 -2.49 -5.33 18.69
N ILE A 99 -3.02 -5.84 17.57
CA ILE A 99 -3.20 -5.04 16.35
C ILE A 99 -4.36 -4.06 16.60
N ILE A 100 -4.11 -2.78 16.34
CA ILE A 100 -5.11 -1.71 16.49
C ILE A 100 -5.43 -1.01 15.18
N SER A 101 -4.65 -1.22 14.12
CA SER A 101 -4.82 -0.59 12.81
C SER A 101 -6.11 -0.99 12.10
N ASP A 102 -6.72 -2.12 12.49
CA ASP A 102 -8.00 -2.62 11.97
C ASP A 102 -9.20 -2.23 12.85
N LYS A 103 -9.02 -1.31 13.81
CA LYS A 103 -10.08 -0.85 14.71
C LYS A 103 -10.59 0.52 14.27
N PRO A 104 -11.92 0.74 14.24
CA PRO A 104 -12.49 1.95 13.67
C PRO A 104 -12.12 3.21 14.47
N GLY A 105 -11.99 3.10 15.79
CA GLY A 105 -11.57 4.22 16.66
C GLY A 105 -10.11 4.65 16.47
N TYR A 106 -9.32 3.90 15.72
CA TYR A 106 -7.92 4.21 15.41
C TYR A 106 -7.70 4.47 13.92
N ASN A 107 -8.76 4.58 13.11
CA ASN A 107 -8.67 4.78 11.66
C ASN A 107 -7.76 5.96 11.30
N ALA A 108 -7.96 7.12 11.94
CA ALA A 108 -7.17 8.33 11.69
C ALA A 108 -5.67 8.20 12.00
N LEU A 109 -5.20 7.11 12.63
CA LEU A 109 -3.75 6.87 12.78
C LEU A 109 -3.07 6.47 11.46
N CYS A 110 -3.83 6.03 10.46
CA CYS A 110 -3.30 5.49 9.21
C CYS A 110 -3.20 6.53 8.08
N GLY A 111 -3.58 7.79 8.31
CA GLY A 111 -3.54 8.83 7.28
C GLY A 111 -4.14 10.14 7.78
N LEU A 112 -4.35 11.10 6.87
CA LEU A 112 -4.98 12.38 7.20
C LEU A 112 -6.48 12.35 6.91
N THR A 113 -7.27 13.07 7.68
CA THR A 113 -8.71 13.28 7.49
C THR A 113 -9.01 14.43 6.53
N ASP A 114 -10.25 14.56 6.05
CA ASP A 114 -10.69 15.70 5.22
C ASP A 114 -10.44 17.04 5.94
N THR A 115 -10.68 17.08 7.26
CA THR A 115 -10.47 18.29 8.08
C THR A 115 -8.99 18.63 8.20
N GLU A 116 -8.13 17.67 8.53
CA GLU A 116 -6.70 17.91 8.66
C GLU A 116 -6.07 18.36 7.33
N VAL A 117 -6.45 17.75 6.20
CA VAL A 117 -5.95 18.16 4.89
C VAL A 117 -6.36 19.59 4.56
N ARG A 118 -7.61 19.97 4.86
CA ARG A 118 -8.08 21.36 4.69
C ARG A 118 -7.28 22.34 5.53
N ASP A 119 -7.09 22.04 6.82
CA ASP A 119 -6.36 22.91 7.74
C ASP A 119 -4.89 23.05 7.33
N ILE A 120 -4.23 21.94 6.97
CA ILE A 120 -2.85 21.93 6.47
C ILE A 120 -2.75 22.76 5.19
N ALA A 121 -3.62 22.53 4.20
CA ALA A 121 -3.58 23.24 2.92
C ALA A 121 -3.82 24.75 3.10
N GLN A 122 -4.77 25.13 3.97
CA GLN A 122 -5.09 26.52 4.26
C GLN A 122 -3.90 27.25 4.89
N VAL A 123 -3.22 26.63 5.86
CA VAL A 123 -2.04 27.18 6.53
C VAL A 123 -0.84 27.23 5.58
N TYR A 124 -0.62 26.16 4.83
CA TYR A 124 0.58 25.99 4.01
C TYR A 124 0.60 26.88 2.77
N LEU A 125 -0.55 27.02 2.08
CA LEU A 125 -0.62 27.78 0.83
C LEU A 125 -0.88 29.27 1.03
N ASN A 126 -1.47 29.67 2.16
CA ASN A 126 -1.91 31.04 2.44
C ASN A 126 -2.59 31.70 1.21
N SER A 127 -3.42 30.92 0.51
CA SER A 127 -3.98 31.27 -0.80
C SER A 127 -5.40 31.81 -0.69
N THR A 128 -5.94 32.29 -1.82
CA THR A 128 -7.36 32.65 -1.91
C THR A 128 -8.27 31.44 -1.66
N PRO A 129 -9.51 31.64 -1.18
CA PRO A 129 -10.46 30.54 -0.98
C PRO A 129 -10.70 29.69 -2.23
N GLN A 130 -10.75 30.31 -3.42
CA GLN A 130 -10.93 29.58 -4.67
C GLN A 130 -9.76 28.64 -4.96
N LYS A 131 -8.50 29.14 -4.88
CA LYS A 131 -7.32 28.31 -5.11
C LYS A 131 -7.23 27.16 -4.11
N LEU A 132 -7.65 27.41 -2.86
CA LEU A 132 -7.71 26.36 -1.84
C LEU A 132 -8.72 25.27 -2.22
N GLU A 133 -9.94 25.61 -2.60
CA GLU A 133 -10.95 24.61 -3.00
C GLU A 133 -10.49 23.80 -4.22
N ASP A 134 -9.89 24.45 -5.22
CA ASP A 134 -9.36 23.75 -6.41
C ASP A 134 -8.29 22.72 -6.02
N VAL A 135 -7.39 23.08 -5.09
CA VAL A 135 -6.37 22.17 -4.56
C VAL A 135 -7.00 21.04 -3.76
N LEU A 136 -8.01 21.31 -2.92
CA LEU A 136 -8.67 20.27 -2.13
C LEU A 136 -9.41 19.25 -3.01
N VAL A 137 -10.02 19.68 -4.11
CA VAL A 137 -10.62 18.79 -5.11
C VAL A 137 -9.56 17.86 -5.72
N GLN A 138 -8.38 18.40 -6.06
CA GLN A 138 -7.28 17.59 -6.58
C GLN A 138 -6.76 16.60 -5.53
N LEU A 139 -6.46 17.06 -4.31
CA LEU A 139 -6.00 16.21 -3.23
C LEU A 139 -6.97 15.06 -2.97
N LYS A 140 -8.28 15.33 -2.98
CA LYS A 140 -9.32 14.31 -2.76
C LYS A 140 -9.33 13.28 -3.88
N ARG A 141 -9.28 13.73 -5.14
CA ARG A 141 -9.25 12.85 -6.31
C ARG A 141 -8.01 11.95 -6.35
N TRP A 142 -6.86 12.52 -6.01
CA TRP A 142 -5.57 11.87 -6.23
C TRP A 142 -5.04 11.12 -5.01
N TYR A 143 -5.38 11.52 -3.79
CA TYR A 143 -4.71 11.00 -2.58
C TYR A 143 -5.64 10.54 -1.46
N ASN A 144 -6.96 10.80 -1.52
CA ASN A 144 -7.94 10.26 -0.55
C ASN A 144 -8.36 8.81 -0.90
N GLY A 145 -9.22 8.20 -0.09
CA GLY A 145 -9.93 6.97 -0.43
C GLY A 145 -9.43 5.73 0.31
N TYR A 146 -8.44 5.88 1.19
CA TYR A 146 -7.91 4.79 2.00
C TYR A 146 -8.86 4.41 3.15
N LEU A 147 -9.24 3.14 3.21
CA LEU A 147 -10.04 2.47 4.23
C LEU A 147 -9.39 1.15 4.62
N PHE A 148 -8.69 1.13 5.75
CA PHE A 148 -8.03 -0.08 6.29
C PHE A 148 -8.88 -0.82 7.33
N TYR A 149 -10.14 -0.40 7.46
CA TYR A 149 -11.12 -1.02 8.31
C TYR A 149 -12.15 -1.77 7.47
N ALA A 150 -12.31 -3.07 7.72
CA ALA A 150 -13.37 -3.86 7.11
C ALA A 150 -14.72 -3.53 7.78
N ARG A 151 -15.60 -2.82 7.05
CA ARG A 151 -16.88 -2.32 7.57
C ARG A 151 -17.85 -3.40 8.06
N GLU A 152 -17.71 -4.65 7.60
CA GLU A 152 -18.42 -5.82 8.15
C GLU A 152 -18.27 -5.95 9.68
N LYS A 153 -17.29 -5.26 10.28
CA LYS A 153 -16.99 -5.29 11.71
C LYS A 153 -17.54 -4.09 12.51
N GLY A 154 -18.33 -3.16 11.95
CA GLY A 154 -18.85 -2.00 12.71
C GLY A 154 -19.12 -0.68 11.94
N PRO A 155 -18.94 0.50 12.57
CA PRO A 155 -19.44 1.78 12.05
C PRO A 155 -18.72 2.24 10.78
N SER A 156 -19.38 3.08 9.98
CA SER A 156 -18.72 3.77 8.87
C SER A 156 -17.62 4.69 9.41
N VAL A 157 -16.43 4.62 8.82
CA VAL A 157 -15.33 5.53 9.08
C VAL A 157 -15.07 6.38 7.85
N GLU A 158 -14.46 7.55 8.03
CA GLU A 158 -14.04 8.40 6.92
C GLU A 158 -12.84 7.80 6.18
N SER A 159 -12.76 8.05 4.87
CA SER A 159 -11.61 7.70 4.06
C SER A 159 -10.46 8.66 4.31
N LEU A 160 -9.25 8.13 4.33
CA LEU A 160 -8.05 8.87 4.68
C LEU A 160 -7.25 9.26 3.43
N TYR A 161 -6.39 10.26 3.60
CA TYR A 161 -5.39 10.66 2.63
C TYR A 161 -4.02 10.08 2.97
N ASN A 162 -3.23 9.76 1.96
CA ASN A 162 -1.81 9.48 2.12
C ASN A 162 -1.06 10.78 2.50
N PRO A 163 -0.44 10.87 3.71
CA PRO A 163 0.18 12.11 4.16
C PRO A 163 1.33 12.57 3.26
N GLN A 164 2.20 11.64 2.84
CA GLN A 164 3.37 11.95 2.01
C GLN A 164 2.95 12.60 0.68
N LEU A 165 1.92 12.03 0.03
CA LEU A 165 1.45 12.54 -1.26
C LEU A 165 0.76 13.90 -1.12
N VAL A 166 0.02 14.12 -0.03
CA VAL A 166 -0.57 15.44 0.28
C VAL A 166 0.53 16.48 0.45
N PHE A 167 1.55 16.22 1.27
CA PHE A 167 2.65 17.17 1.50
C PHE A 167 3.47 17.44 0.25
N SER A 168 3.79 16.41 -0.53
CA SER A 168 4.50 16.60 -1.80
C SER A 168 3.68 17.42 -2.80
N HIS A 169 2.37 17.19 -2.92
CA HIS A 169 1.51 18.01 -3.78
C HIS A 169 1.42 19.47 -3.32
N LEU A 170 1.18 19.71 -2.02
CA LEU A 170 1.11 21.06 -1.47
C LEU A 170 2.42 21.84 -1.66
N ARG A 171 3.57 21.17 -1.50
CA ARG A 171 4.90 21.73 -1.77
C ARG A 171 5.04 22.15 -3.23
N GLY A 172 4.64 21.30 -4.17
CA GLY A 172 4.66 21.64 -5.60
C GLY A 172 3.78 22.85 -5.93
N VAL A 173 2.55 22.88 -5.41
CA VAL A 173 1.62 24.02 -5.59
C VAL A 173 2.18 25.31 -4.99
N ALA A 174 2.90 25.25 -3.86
CA ALA A 174 3.48 26.41 -3.21
C ALA A 174 4.68 27.02 -3.99
N HIS A 175 5.36 26.22 -4.80
CA HIS A 175 6.52 26.65 -5.60
C HIS A 175 6.18 26.89 -7.08
N ASP A 176 4.89 26.89 -7.44
CA ASP A 176 4.39 26.94 -8.82
C ASP A 176 5.04 25.87 -9.74
N GLU A 177 5.41 24.73 -9.15
CA GLU A 177 5.95 23.60 -9.88
C GLU A 177 4.80 22.86 -10.59
N VAL A 178 4.88 22.79 -11.92
CA VAL A 178 3.98 21.99 -12.74
C VAL A 178 4.27 20.52 -12.46
N GLU A 179 3.40 19.91 -11.67
CA GLU A 179 3.18 18.47 -11.64
C GLU A 179 4.44 17.62 -11.35
N ILE A 180 5.03 17.79 -10.17
CA ILE A 180 6.06 16.88 -9.68
C ILE A 180 5.47 16.02 -8.56
N LEU A 181 4.71 14.99 -8.96
CA LEU A 181 4.82 13.71 -8.28
C LEU A 181 5.38 12.73 -9.32
N PRO A 182 6.72 12.60 -9.40
CA PRO A 182 7.29 11.46 -10.07
C PRO A 182 6.71 10.25 -9.34
N LEU A 183 6.03 9.36 -10.07
CA LEU A 183 5.62 8.05 -9.55
C LEU A 183 6.76 7.30 -8.82
N GLU A 184 8.01 7.74 -9.01
CA GLU A 184 9.21 7.31 -8.32
C GLU A 184 9.19 7.58 -6.80
N GLU A 185 8.51 8.61 -6.29
CA GLU A 185 8.32 8.82 -4.84
C GLU A 185 7.26 7.86 -4.24
N ILE A 186 6.25 7.46 -5.02
CA ILE A 186 5.26 6.44 -4.62
C ILE A 186 5.90 5.03 -4.55
N ASN A 187 7.06 4.85 -5.20
CA ASN A 187 7.82 3.60 -5.24
C ASN A 187 8.82 3.44 -4.09
N ALA A 188 8.82 4.32 -3.08
CA ALA A 188 9.93 4.36 -2.13
C ALA A 188 10.15 3.08 -1.33
N VAL A 189 9.14 2.21 -1.11
CA VAL A 189 9.39 0.95 -0.38
C VAL A 189 8.45 -0.19 -0.85
N HIS A 190 8.99 -1.13 -1.64
CA HIS A 190 8.47 -2.48 -1.94
C HIS A 190 7.20 -2.67 -2.81
N SER A 191 6.41 -1.63 -3.10
CA SER A 191 5.24 -1.71 -4.00
C SER A 191 5.60 -2.18 -5.41
N SER A 192 6.66 -1.63 -5.98
CA SER A 192 7.23 -2.05 -7.27
C SER A 192 7.69 -3.51 -7.24
N SER A 193 8.43 -3.92 -6.20
CA SER A 193 8.90 -5.30 -6.05
C SER A 193 7.75 -6.30 -5.88
N VAL A 194 6.69 -5.97 -5.15
CA VAL A 194 5.51 -6.84 -5.05
C VAL A 194 4.80 -6.95 -6.40
N LEU A 195 4.57 -5.83 -7.08
CA LEU A 195 3.93 -5.80 -8.40
C LEU A 195 4.76 -6.50 -9.49
N GLU A 196 6.08 -6.33 -9.49
CA GLU A 196 7.02 -7.01 -10.39
C GLU A 196 7.05 -8.50 -10.16
N ALA A 197 6.79 -8.91 -8.93
CA ALA A 197 6.95 -10.27 -8.52
C ALA A 197 5.61 -11.02 -8.44
N ILE A 198 4.52 -10.40 -8.91
CA ILE A 198 3.38 -11.08 -9.56
C ILE A 198 3.90 -11.57 -10.93
N PRO A 199 3.92 -12.89 -11.18
CA PRO A 199 4.70 -13.50 -12.27
C PRO A 199 4.19 -13.02 -13.63
N ASP A 200 5.11 -12.57 -14.49
CA ASP A 200 4.89 -12.23 -15.91
C ASP A 200 4.58 -13.46 -16.81
N THR A 201 4.31 -14.62 -16.21
CA THR A 201 4.01 -15.82 -16.98
C THR A 201 2.67 -15.59 -17.68
N GLY A 202 2.70 -15.54 -19.02
CA GLY A 202 1.61 -15.21 -19.95
C GLY A 202 0.41 -16.16 -19.91
N ASP A 203 -0.15 -16.34 -18.72
CA ASP A 203 -1.43 -16.96 -18.50
C ASP A 203 -2.43 -15.84 -18.17
N ALA A 204 -3.67 -16.00 -18.64
CA ALA A 204 -4.80 -15.09 -18.41
C ALA A 204 -5.08 -14.73 -16.93
N SER A 205 -4.32 -15.27 -15.97
CA SER A 205 -4.40 -15.05 -14.52
C SER A 205 -3.98 -13.65 -14.09
N LEU A 206 -2.91 -13.07 -14.67
CA LEU A 206 -2.49 -11.68 -14.41
C LEU A 206 -3.55 -10.71 -14.88
N LEU A 207 -3.99 -10.90 -16.12
CA LEU A 207 -5.04 -10.10 -16.72
C LEU A 207 -6.33 -10.17 -15.92
N LYS A 208 -6.79 -11.38 -15.56
CA LYS A 208 -7.95 -11.59 -14.69
C LYS A 208 -7.77 -10.96 -13.31
N SER A 209 -6.54 -10.96 -12.78
CA SER A 209 -6.17 -10.29 -11.55
C SER A 209 -6.34 -8.77 -11.66
N TYR A 210 -5.82 -8.14 -12.73
CA TYR A 210 -6.04 -6.72 -13.02
C TYR A 210 -7.52 -6.40 -13.19
N LEU A 211 -8.24 -7.19 -13.98
CA LEU A 211 -9.68 -7.00 -14.19
C LEU A 211 -10.45 -7.11 -12.87
N ASN A 212 -10.09 -8.05 -11.99
CA ASN A 212 -10.71 -8.16 -10.68
C ASN A 212 -10.44 -6.96 -9.78
N ILE A 213 -9.20 -6.43 -9.77
CA ILE A 213 -8.87 -5.20 -9.02
C ILE A 213 -9.73 -4.06 -9.52
N VAL A 214 -9.74 -3.88 -10.83
CA VAL A 214 -10.28 -2.69 -11.47
C VAL A 214 -11.82 -2.72 -11.52
N GLN A 215 -12.42 -3.92 -11.56
CA GLN A 215 -13.86 -4.14 -11.41
C GLN A 215 -14.31 -4.24 -9.94
N ASN A 216 -13.42 -4.05 -8.95
CA ASN A 216 -13.70 -4.23 -7.53
C ASN A 216 -14.33 -5.61 -7.21
N LYS A 217 -13.83 -6.69 -7.83
CA LYS A 217 -14.34 -8.07 -7.66
C LYS A 217 -13.52 -8.89 -6.68
N ILE A 218 -12.48 -8.32 -6.08
CA ILE A 218 -11.65 -9.03 -5.10
C ILE A 218 -12.39 -9.01 -3.78
N LYS A 219 -12.81 -10.18 -3.28
CA LYS A 219 -13.43 -10.30 -1.95
C LYS A 219 -12.53 -9.69 -0.89
N SER A 220 -13.13 -8.97 0.05
CA SER A 220 -12.46 -8.23 1.12
C SER A 220 -11.69 -9.07 2.16
N SER A 221 -11.68 -10.41 2.03
CA SER A 221 -10.94 -11.29 2.95
C SER A 221 -9.43 -11.12 2.78
N VAL A 222 -8.85 -10.18 3.51
CA VAL A 222 -7.42 -9.93 3.60
C VAL A 222 -6.80 -10.87 4.64
N ALA A 223 -5.76 -11.62 4.24
CA ALA A 223 -4.97 -12.39 5.19
C ALA A 223 -4.17 -11.44 6.09
N HIS A 224 -4.42 -11.48 7.40
CA HIS A 224 -3.71 -10.64 8.38
C HIS A 224 -2.52 -11.34 9.04
N GLN A 225 -2.29 -12.61 8.70
CA GLN A 225 -1.19 -13.43 9.20
C GLN A 225 -0.70 -14.29 8.03
N PHE A 226 0.56 -14.08 7.63
CA PHE A 226 1.25 -14.87 6.61
C PHE A 226 2.76 -14.68 6.76
N GLY A 227 3.53 -15.73 6.51
CA GLY A 227 4.98 -15.74 6.67
C GLY A 227 5.75 -15.46 5.38
N ALA A 228 7.08 -15.51 5.49
CA ALA A 228 7.99 -15.24 4.38
C ALA A 228 7.88 -16.28 3.25
N VAL A 229 7.52 -17.53 3.58
CA VAL A 229 7.36 -18.62 2.60
C VAL A 229 6.18 -18.32 1.67
N GLU A 230 5.05 -17.89 2.21
CA GLU A 230 3.87 -17.51 1.44
C GLU A 230 4.17 -16.30 0.55
N VAL A 231 4.94 -15.33 1.06
CA VAL A 231 5.37 -14.18 0.24
C VAL A 231 6.27 -14.62 -0.91
N ARG A 232 7.16 -15.59 -0.70
CA ARG A 232 8.02 -16.14 -1.77
C ARG A 232 7.20 -16.85 -2.85
N GLN A 233 6.08 -17.48 -2.46
CA GLN A 233 5.15 -18.19 -3.33
C GLN A 233 3.90 -17.37 -3.73
N ARG A 234 3.95 -16.03 -3.56
CA ARG A 234 2.82 -15.14 -3.84
C ARG A 234 2.30 -15.26 -5.28
N ASP A 235 3.18 -15.63 -6.21
CA ASP A 235 2.90 -15.91 -7.62
C ASP A 235 1.84 -17.01 -7.81
N LYS A 236 1.82 -17.96 -6.87
CA LYS A 236 0.89 -19.10 -6.82
C LYS A 236 -0.16 -18.96 -5.72
N ASN A 237 -0.16 -17.85 -4.99
CA ASN A 237 -1.03 -17.61 -3.86
C ASN A 237 -1.72 -16.23 -3.97
N PRO A 238 -2.83 -16.13 -4.73
CA PRO A 238 -3.56 -14.88 -4.91
C PRO A 238 -3.98 -14.20 -3.58
N PRO A 239 -4.49 -14.92 -2.56
CA PRO A 239 -4.77 -14.31 -1.25
C PRO A 239 -3.60 -13.55 -0.63
N THR A 240 -2.39 -14.12 -0.66
CA THR A 240 -1.17 -13.45 -0.16
C THR A 240 -0.82 -12.23 -1.01
N THR A 241 -0.97 -12.33 -2.33
CA THR A 241 -0.77 -11.17 -3.22
C THR A 241 -1.74 -10.03 -2.89
N TRP A 242 -3.04 -10.33 -2.68
CA TRP A 242 -4.03 -9.32 -2.29
C TRP A 242 -3.73 -8.69 -0.94
N ALA A 243 -3.29 -9.50 0.03
CA ALA A 243 -2.87 -8.99 1.33
C ALA A 243 -1.65 -8.07 1.20
N LEU A 244 -0.63 -8.43 0.42
CA LEU A 244 0.53 -7.58 0.20
C LEU A 244 0.14 -6.24 -0.45
N LEU A 245 -0.67 -6.26 -1.51
CA LEU A 245 -1.13 -5.03 -2.17
C LEU A 245 -1.99 -4.16 -1.23
N TYR A 246 -2.78 -4.77 -0.36
CA TYR A 246 -3.53 -4.07 0.67
C TYR A 246 -2.61 -3.40 1.69
N TYR A 247 -1.67 -4.13 2.29
CA TYR A 247 -0.76 -3.59 3.31
C TYR A 247 0.18 -2.52 2.76
N LEU A 248 0.53 -2.60 1.47
CA LEU A 248 1.32 -1.58 0.77
C LEU A 248 0.50 -0.36 0.34
N GLY A 249 -0.80 -0.32 0.63
CA GLY A 249 -1.67 0.80 0.27
C GLY A 249 -1.97 0.92 -1.22
N ILE A 250 -1.76 -0.15 -2.01
CA ILE A 250 -2.18 -0.20 -3.41
C ILE A 250 -3.68 -0.50 -3.49
N LEU A 251 -4.15 -1.41 -2.62
CA LEU A 251 -5.54 -1.76 -2.47
C LEU A 251 -6.08 -1.33 -1.10
N THR A 252 -7.38 -1.17 -1.02
CA THR A 252 -8.09 -0.76 0.20
C THR A 252 -9.51 -1.31 0.19
N HIS A 253 -10.23 -1.27 1.30
CA HIS A 253 -11.64 -1.67 1.32
C HIS A 253 -12.51 -0.67 0.55
N ASP A 254 -13.54 -1.18 -0.13
CA ASP A 254 -14.64 -0.34 -0.59
C ASP A 254 -15.51 0.15 0.58
N GLU A 255 -16.46 1.02 0.26
CA GLU A 255 -17.29 1.69 1.25
C GLU A 255 -18.15 0.73 2.05
N ASP A 256 -18.61 -0.39 1.47
CA ASP A 256 -19.40 -1.40 2.17
C ASP A 256 -18.55 -2.50 2.82
N GLY A 257 -17.26 -2.56 2.50
CA GLY A 257 -16.30 -3.52 3.03
C GLY A 257 -16.37 -4.90 2.38
N SER A 258 -17.11 -5.05 1.28
CA SER A 258 -17.32 -6.33 0.59
C SER A 258 -16.19 -6.67 -0.39
N HIS A 259 -15.53 -5.65 -0.95
CA HIS A 259 -14.45 -5.84 -1.92
C HIS A 259 -13.22 -4.97 -1.62
N LEU A 260 -12.12 -5.30 -2.31
CA LEU A 260 -10.94 -4.46 -2.40
C LEU A 260 -10.97 -3.64 -3.70
N LYS A 261 -10.55 -2.38 -3.60
CA LYS A 261 -10.44 -1.43 -4.70
C LYS A 261 -9.14 -0.62 -4.62
N CYS A 262 -8.81 0.11 -5.68
CA CYS A 262 -7.85 1.21 -5.60
C CYS A 262 -8.44 2.36 -4.78
N PRO A 263 -7.68 2.97 -3.84
CA PRO A 263 -8.18 4.11 -3.07
C PRO A 263 -8.41 5.37 -3.93
N ASN A 264 -7.53 5.64 -4.90
CA ASN A 264 -7.53 6.87 -5.68
C ASN A 264 -6.87 6.70 -7.05
N MET A 265 -6.89 7.79 -7.82
CA MET A 265 -6.29 7.85 -9.15
C MET A 265 -4.78 7.57 -9.14
N THR A 266 -4.07 7.92 -8.07
CA THR A 266 -2.64 7.64 -7.95
C THR A 266 -2.37 6.14 -7.96
N MET A 267 -3.06 5.37 -7.11
CA MET A 267 -2.91 3.91 -7.08
C MET A 267 -3.44 3.23 -8.34
N THR A 268 -4.52 3.75 -8.94
CA THR A 268 -5.01 3.30 -10.25
C THR A 268 -3.93 3.46 -11.32
N ASN A 269 -3.19 4.57 -11.33
CA ASN A 269 -2.10 4.80 -12.27
C ASN A 269 -0.92 3.83 -12.06
N VAL A 270 -0.58 3.53 -10.80
CA VAL A 270 0.47 2.53 -10.47
C VAL A 270 0.13 1.17 -11.05
N ILE A 271 -1.09 0.67 -10.81
CA ILE A 271 -1.57 -0.62 -11.32
C ILE A 271 -1.64 -0.60 -12.85
N THR A 272 -2.20 0.46 -13.42
CA THR A 272 -2.34 0.59 -14.88
C THR A 272 -0.98 0.59 -15.57
N ARG A 273 0.03 1.28 -15.03
CA ARG A 273 1.39 1.29 -15.61
C ARG A 273 2.03 -0.10 -15.61
N ARG A 274 1.81 -0.89 -14.55
CA ARG A 274 2.27 -2.28 -14.50
C ARG A 274 1.55 -3.14 -15.56
N PHE A 275 0.25 -2.93 -15.73
CA PHE A 275 -0.52 -3.60 -16.78
C PHE A 275 -0.02 -3.22 -18.18
N SER A 276 0.27 -1.94 -18.45
CA SER A 276 0.85 -1.50 -19.73
C SER A 276 2.22 -2.16 -20.00
N LYS A 277 3.07 -2.32 -18.97
CA LYS A 277 4.33 -3.07 -19.10
C LYS A 277 4.12 -4.54 -19.44
N PHE A 278 3.07 -5.16 -18.89
CA PHE A 278 2.68 -6.53 -19.24
C PHE A 278 2.19 -6.61 -20.69
N LEU A 279 1.28 -5.72 -21.11
CA LEU A 279 0.78 -5.69 -22.49
C LEU A 279 1.92 -5.57 -23.51
N ASN A 280 2.93 -4.74 -23.24
CA ASN A 280 4.10 -4.61 -24.13
C ASN A 280 4.90 -5.91 -24.33
N LYS A 281 4.74 -6.90 -23.44
CA LYS A 281 5.34 -8.23 -23.59
C LYS A 281 4.44 -9.23 -24.32
N GLU A 282 3.19 -8.85 -24.61
CA GLU A 282 2.16 -9.65 -25.29
C GLU A 282 1.77 -8.97 -26.63
N PRO A 283 2.47 -9.28 -27.75
CA PRO A 283 2.29 -8.57 -29.01
C PRO A 283 0.88 -8.69 -29.59
N GLN A 284 0.22 -9.84 -29.39
CA GLN A 284 -1.14 -10.09 -29.88
C GLN A 284 -2.16 -9.18 -29.19
N LEU A 285 -2.18 -9.18 -27.85
CA LEU A 285 -3.03 -8.28 -27.05
C LEU A 285 -2.74 -6.81 -27.34
N THR A 286 -1.47 -6.45 -27.58
CA THR A 286 -1.10 -5.08 -27.99
C THR A 286 -1.77 -4.69 -29.30
N SER A 287 -1.73 -5.56 -30.31
CA SER A 287 -2.36 -5.30 -31.61
C SER A 287 -3.88 -5.20 -31.51
N GLU A 288 -4.53 -6.01 -30.67
CA GLU A 288 -5.97 -5.95 -30.44
C GLU A 288 -6.38 -4.61 -29.79
N CYS A 289 -5.62 -4.16 -28.78
CA CYS A 289 -5.79 -2.85 -28.16
C CYS A 289 -5.62 -1.68 -29.16
N GLU A 290 -4.64 -1.76 -30.06
CA GLU A 290 -4.42 -0.75 -31.10
C GLU A 290 -5.57 -0.69 -32.13
N ALA A 291 -6.07 -1.86 -32.53
CA ALA A 291 -7.21 -1.99 -33.44
C ALA A 291 -8.48 -1.42 -32.79
N ALA A 292 -8.73 -1.72 -31.51
CA ALA A 292 -9.84 -1.15 -30.74
C ALA A 292 -9.77 0.37 -30.65
N TYR A 293 -8.59 0.93 -30.34
CA TYR A 293 -8.41 2.38 -30.24
C TYR A 293 -8.62 3.09 -31.58
N SER A 294 -7.94 2.60 -32.61
CA SER A 294 -8.01 3.17 -33.96
C SER A 294 -9.41 3.02 -34.54
N GLY A 295 -10.09 1.90 -34.27
CA GLY A 295 -11.49 1.70 -34.59
C GLY A 295 -12.38 2.76 -33.95
N LEU A 296 -12.24 2.99 -32.62
CA LEU A 296 -13.05 3.97 -31.91
C LEU A 296 -12.88 5.39 -32.47
N LEU A 297 -11.64 5.82 -32.74
CA LEU A 297 -11.36 7.13 -33.35
C LEU A 297 -12.02 7.28 -34.72
N ASN A 298 -12.16 6.19 -35.46
CA ASN A 298 -12.80 6.14 -36.78
C ASN A 298 -14.31 5.81 -36.71
N GLY A 299 -14.92 5.80 -35.52
CA GLY A 299 -16.34 5.48 -35.32
C GLY A 299 -16.71 4.00 -35.48
N GLN A 300 -15.71 3.10 -35.52
CA GLN A 300 -15.88 1.66 -35.63
C GLN A 300 -15.79 1.01 -34.23
N ILE A 301 -16.94 0.54 -33.73
CA ILE A 301 -17.04 -0.04 -32.38
C ILE A 301 -16.70 -1.53 -32.36
N GLY A 302 -16.75 -2.23 -33.50
CA GLY A 302 -16.50 -3.68 -33.60
C GLY A 302 -15.21 -4.15 -32.94
N PRO A 303 -14.04 -3.57 -33.28
CA PRO A 303 -12.77 -3.96 -32.66
C PRO A 303 -12.72 -3.75 -31.13
N LEU A 304 -13.45 -2.73 -30.62
CA LEU A 304 -13.57 -2.52 -29.18
C LEU A 304 -14.43 -3.61 -28.53
N VAL A 305 -15.52 -4.04 -29.17
CA VAL A 305 -16.38 -5.12 -28.67
C VAL A 305 -15.59 -6.43 -28.60
N GLU A 306 -14.86 -6.78 -29.67
CA GLU A 306 -14.03 -7.99 -29.71
C GLU A 306 -12.97 -7.99 -28.60
N LEU A 307 -12.32 -6.85 -28.37
CA LEU A 307 -11.35 -6.69 -27.29
C LEU A 307 -12.00 -6.87 -25.91
N LEU A 308 -13.18 -6.29 -25.70
CA LEU A 308 -13.92 -6.43 -24.44
C LEU A 308 -14.38 -7.88 -24.24
N GLU A 309 -14.83 -8.57 -25.28
CA GLU A 309 -15.19 -9.99 -25.25
C GLU A 309 -13.96 -10.87 -24.94
N HIS A 310 -12.79 -10.55 -25.48
CA HIS A 310 -11.53 -11.21 -25.10
C HIS A 310 -11.27 -11.03 -23.59
N PHE A 311 -11.31 -9.80 -23.09
CA PHE A 311 -10.99 -9.50 -21.69
C PHE A 311 -12.01 -10.07 -20.69
N PHE A 312 -13.29 -9.99 -21.03
CA PHE A 312 -14.38 -10.36 -20.13
C PHE A 312 -14.94 -11.77 -20.38
N GLY A 313 -14.46 -12.47 -21.40
CA GLY A 313 -14.93 -13.80 -21.80
C GLY A 313 -16.42 -13.79 -22.18
N ASP A 314 -17.15 -14.84 -21.81
CA ASP A 314 -18.61 -14.97 -22.05
C ASP A 314 -19.47 -13.99 -21.22
N GLN A 315 -18.89 -13.03 -20.50
CA GLN A 315 -19.69 -12.05 -19.78
C GLN A 315 -20.37 -11.13 -20.81
N PRO A 316 -21.71 -10.98 -20.76
CA PRO A 316 -22.41 -10.13 -21.71
C PRO A 316 -21.85 -8.71 -21.64
N ALA A 317 -21.77 -8.00 -22.77
CA ALA A 317 -21.33 -6.58 -22.84
C ALA A 317 -22.02 -5.66 -21.82
N ARG A 318 -23.16 -6.09 -21.26
CA ARG A 318 -23.86 -5.44 -20.14
C ARG A 318 -23.06 -5.43 -18.82
N ALA A 319 -22.13 -6.36 -18.60
CA ALA A 319 -21.17 -6.35 -17.48
C ALA A 319 -20.13 -5.22 -17.60
N VAL A 320 -19.94 -4.66 -18.80
CA VAL A 320 -19.15 -3.45 -19.03
C VAL A 320 -19.87 -2.20 -18.50
N LYS A 321 -21.20 -2.24 -18.33
CA LYS A 321 -21.97 -1.14 -17.71
C LYS A 321 -21.62 -0.92 -16.24
N ASP A 322 -21.20 -1.99 -15.56
CA ASP A 322 -20.80 -1.97 -14.15
C ASP A 322 -19.28 -1.78 -14.00
N CYS A 323 -18.55 -1.67 -15.11
CA CYS A 323 -17.14 -1.28 -15.11
C CYS A 323 -17.05 0.21 -14.77
N ASN A 324 -16.41 0.53 -13.64
CA ASN A 324 -16.16 1.90 -13.24
C ASN A 324 -15.27 2.64 -14.28
N GLU A 325 -15.20 3.97 -14.21
CA GLU A 325 -14.38 4.77 -15.13
C GLU A 325 -12.91 4.29 -15.15
N SER A 326 -12.38 3.80 -14.02
CA SER A 326 -11.04 3.23 -13.93
C SER A 326 -10.90 1.94 -14.76
N ALA A 327 -11.92 1.10 -14.87
CA ALA A 327 -11.95 -0.10 -15.73
C ALA A 327 -11.95 0.20 -17.21
N LEU A 328 -12.77 1.17 -17.61
CA LEU A 328 -12.75 1.66 -18.98
C LEU A 328 -11.42 2.34 -19.31
N ARG A 329 -10.86 3.10 -18.37
CA ARG A 329 -9.54 3.72 -18.51
C ARG A 329 -8.41 2.69 -18.58
N THR A 330 -8.37 1.66 -17.73
CA THR A 330 -7.27 0.67 -17.76
C THR A 330 -7.27 -0.17 -19.04
N GLY A 331 -8.45 -0.48 -19.61
CA GLY A 331 -8.55 -1.09 -20.94
C GLY A 331 -8.02 -0.19 -22.07
N SER A 332 -8.08 1.13 -21.88
CA SER A 332 -7.57 2.14 -22.81
C SER A 332 -6.10 2.52 -22.55
N ILE A 333 -5.62 2.53 -21.31
CA ILE A 333 -4.37 3.21 -20.89
C ILE A 333 -3.11 2.31 -20.99
N GLY A 334 -3.21 1.20 -21.71
CA GLY A 334 -2.02 0.56 -22.29
C GLY A 334 -1.23 1.52 -23.18
N LYS A 335 -1.93 2.37 -23.95
CA LYS A 335 -1.34 3.31 -24.93
C LYS A 335 -1.98 4.70 -25.01
N TRP A 336 -3.20 4.92 -24.50
CA TRP A 336 -3.90 6.18 -24.74
C TRP A 336 -3.29 7.40 -24.03
N SER A 337 -2.56 7.19 -22.93
CA SER A 337 -1.80 8.24 -22.24
C SER A 337 -0.48 8.60 -22.93
N PHE A 338 -0.08 7.91 -24.01
CA PHE A 338 1.13 8.21 -24.78
C PHE A 338 0.85 8.86 -26.14
N TYR A 339 -0.41 8.96 -26.57
CA TYR A 339 -0.80 9.42 -27.92
C TYR A 339 -1.77 10.62 -27.95
N VAL A 340 -2.20 11.12 -26.79
CA VAL A 340 -2.93 12.39 -26.71
C VAL A 340 -2.00 13.42 -26.07
N PRO A 341 -1.62 14.52 -26.76
CA PRO A 341 -0.83 15.60 -26.17
C PRO A 341 -1.56 16.31 -25.03
#